data_AF-A0A511VAA3-F1
#
_entry.id   AF-A0A511VAA3-F1
#
_cell.length_a   1.000
_cell.length_b   1.000
_cell.length_c   1.000
_cell.angle_alpha   90.00
_cell.angle_beta   90.00
_cell.angle_gamma   90.00
#
_symmetry.space_group_name_H-M   'P 1'
#
loop_
_entity.id
_entity.type
_entity.pdbx_description
1 polymer ?
#
loop_
_entity_poly.entity_id
_entity_poly.type
_entity_poly.pdbx_seq_one_letter_code
_entity_poly.pdbx_strand_id
1 'polypeptide(L)'
;MKKDSSNRRKELHAINQRLSGIKNTLRKIEGNIIETKDNREKLENTLYNIEAHIKETKDNKEKLENILVELAEVKQHLAKRNNRQPRRRRDKGEAEVQTAPKKNQATDAEKSSLEALLGNMDFAQIVKLLQNPMVQSMLKNIL
;
A
#
# COMPACT_ATOMS: atom_id res chain seq x y z
N MET A 1 27.02 50.92 -59.17
CA MET A 1 26.43 50.95 -57.80
C MET A 1 25.12 50.15 -57.61
N LYS A 2 24.38 49.73 -58.64
CA LYS A 2 23.10 49.00 -58.47
C LYS A 2 23.22 47.55 -57.95
N LYS A 3 24.38 46.91 -58.12
CA LYS A 3 24.59 45.48 -57.84
C LYS A 3 24.56 45.16 -56.33
N ASP A 4 25.12 46.03 -55.50
CA ASP A 4 25.14 45.85 -54.04
C ASP A 4 23.75 45.99 -53.41
N SER A 5 22.89 46.85 -53.97
CA SER A 5 21.51 47.02 -53.50
C SER A 5 20.65 45.77 -53.75
N SER A 6 20.86 45.09 -54.88
CA SER A 6 20.14 43.85 -55.22
C SER A 6 20.52 42.69 -54.29
N ASN A 7 21.81 42.55 -53.97
CA ASN A 7 22.28 41.51 -53.04
C ASN A 7 21.72 41.71 -51.63
N ARG A 8 21.75 42.94 -51.09
CA ARG A 8 21.16 43.25 -49.77
C ARG A 8 19.67 42.88 -49.69
N ARG A 9 18.89 43.09 -50.76
CA ARG A 9 17.47 42.70 -50.80
C ARG A 9 17.26 41.19 -50.72
N LYS A 10 18.10 40.41 -51.40
CA LYS A 10 18.04 38.94 -51.37
C LYS A 10 18.40 38.40 -49.98
N GLU A 11 19.43 38.96 -49.36
CA GLU A 11 19.83 38.62 -47.99
C GLU A 11 18.72 38.94 -46.98
N LEU A 12 18.14 40.14 -47.05
CA LEU A 12 17.00 40.53 -46.21
C LEU A 12 15.81 39.58 -46.37
N HIS A 13 15.51 39.17 -47.60
CA HIS A 13 14.44 38.22 -47.86
C HIS A 13 14.72 36.85 -47.22
N ALA A 14 15.95 36.34 -47.36
CA ALA A 14 16.36 35.08 -46.74
C ALA A 14 16.32 35.16 -45.20
N ILE A 15 16.75 36.27 -44.61
CA ILE A 15 16.65 36.52 -43.17
C ILE A 15 15.19 36.50 -42.72
N ASN A 16 14.29 37.19 -43.42
CA ASN A 16 12.87 37.23 -43.07
C ASN A 16 12.21 35.84 -43.16
N GLN A 17 12.57 35.03 -44.15
CA GLN A 17 12.08 33.63 -44.22
C GLN A 17 12.55 32.81 -43.02
N ARG A 18 13.84 32.93 -42.64
CA ARG A 18 14.40 32.25 -41.47
C ARG A 18 13.72 32.71 -40.17
N LEU A 19 13.51 34.00 -39.99
CA LEU A 19 12.81 34.57 -38.83
C LEU A 19 11.36 34.05 -38.74
N SER A 20 10.66 33.96 -39.86
CA SER A 20 9.32 33.37 -39.91
C SER A 20 9.33 31.91 -39.47
N GLY A 21 10.31 31.13 -39.94
CA GLY A 21 10.52 29.74 -39.51
C GLY A 21 10.75 29.63 -38.00
N ILE A 22 11.68 30.42 -37.46
CA ILE A 22 11.99 30.46 -36.02
C ILE A 22 10.75 30.85 -35.19
N LYS A 23 9.98 31.83 -35.65
CA LYS A 23 8.74 32.24 -34.97
C LYS A 23 7.71 31.11 -34.93
N ASN A 24 7.61 30.32 -35.98
CA ASN A 24 6.72 29.15 -36.00
C ASN A 24 7.19 28.05 -35.06
N THR A 25 8.49 27.78 -34.99
CA THR A 25 9.03 26.79 -34.05
C THR A 25 8.85 27.23 -32.61
N LEU A 26 9.05 28.51 -32.29
CA LEU A 26 8.82 29.05 -30.96
C LEU A 26 7.37 28.88 -30.50
N ARG A 27 6.40 29.20 -31.37
CA ARG A 27 4.97 28.99 -31.04
C ARG A 27 4.63 27.52 -30.76
N LYS A 28 5.24 26.58 -31.48
CA LYS A 28 5.06 25.14 -31.21
C LYS A 28 5.65 24.74 -29.86
N ILE A 29 6.84 25.25 -29.54
CA ILE A 29 7.50 25.00 -28.25
C ILE A 29 6.64 25.58 -27.11
N GLU A 30 6.12 26.80 -27.25
CA GLU A 30 5.21 27.42 -26.28
C GLU A 30 3.96 26.56 -26.03
N GLY A 31 3.33 26.06 -27.09
CA GLY A 31 2.19 25.13 -26.97
C GLY A 31 2.54 23.86 -26.20
N ASN A 32 3.67 23.22 -26.52
CA ASN A 32 4.13 22.02 -25.83
C ASN A 32 4.45 22.29 -24.34
N ILE A 33 5.00 23.46 -24.01
CA ILE A 33 5.29 23.86 -22.63
C ILE A 33 3.99 24.00 -21.82
N ILE A 34 2.95 24.63 -22.40
CA ILE A 34 1.64 24.77 -21.76
C ILE A 34 1.04 23.38 -21.48
N GLU A 35 1.00 22.51 -22.48
CA GLU A 35 0.49 21.14 -22.32
C GLU A 35 1.27 20.34 -21.27
N THR A 36 2.60 20.45 -21.26
CA THR A 36 3.46 19.79 -20.27
C THR A 36 3.15 20.29 -18.86
N LYS A 37 2.89 21.60 -18.71
CA LYS A 37 2.55 22.21 -17.42
C LYS A 37 1.19 21.71 -16.91
N ASP A 38 0.18 21.65 -17.77
CA ASP A 38 -1.15 21.15 -17.42
C ASP A 38 -1.10 19.68 -17.02
N ASN A 39 -0.31 18.86 -17.73
CA ASN A 39 -0.11 17.46 -17.37
C ASN A 39 0.62 17.30 -16.03
N ARG A 40 1.59 18.17 -15.74
CA ARG A 40 2.27 18.19 -14.44
C ARG A 40 1.29 18.49 -13.30
N GLU A 41 0.41 19.48 -13.47
CA GLU A 41 -0.60 19.84 -12.46
C GLU A 41 -1.58 18.67 -12.20
N LYS A 42 -2.01 17.96 -13.24
CA LYS A 42 -2.82 16.74 -13.09
C LYS A 42 -2.08 15.67 -12.28
N LEU A 43 -0.80 15.45 -12.57
CA LEU A 43 0.02 14.47 -11.83
C LEU A 43 0.18 14.86 -10.36
N GLU A 44 0.44 16.13 -10.06
CA GLU A 44 0.52 16.65 -8.68
C GLU A 44 -0.77 16.37 -7.90
N ASN A 45 -1.95 16.61 -8.51
CA ASN A 45 -3.23 16.30 -7.89
C ASN A 45 -3.43 14.79 -7.66
N THR A 46 -3.04 13.95 -8.61
CA THR A 46 -3.12 12.48 -8.41
C THR A 46 -2.22 11.99 -7.29
N LEU A 47 -1.00 12.56 -7.16
CA LEU A 47 -0.08 12.23 -6.08
C LEU A 47 -0.64 12.63 -4.73
N TYR A 48 -1.22 13.83 -4.62
CA TYR A 48 -1.88 14.28 -3.39
C TYR A 48 -3.00 13.32 -2.94
N ASN A 49 -3.82 12.84 -3.88
CA ASN A 49 -4.89 11.87 -3.56
C ASN A 49 -4.31 10.53 -3.10
N ILE A 50 -3.24 10.04 -3.75
CA ILE A 50 -2.55 8.81 -3.35
C ILE A 50 -1.98 8.95 -1.94
N GLU A 51 -1.36 10.08 -1.61
CA GLU A 51 -0.84 10.35 -0.27
C GLU A 51 -1.94 10.32 0.80
N ALA A 52 -3.11 10.89 0.50
CA ALA A 52 -4.27 10.83 1.38
C ALA A 52 -4.74 9.39 1.63
N HIS A 53 -4.87 8.58 0.57
CA HIS A 53 -5.24 7.17 0.69
C HIS A 53 -4.21 6.34 1.46
N ILE A 54 -2.91 6.60 1.27
CA ILE A 54 -1.85 5.94 2.02
C ILE A 54 -1.97 6.27 3.51
N LYS A 55 -2.23 7.54 3.86
CA LYS A 55 -2.43 7.95 5.24
C LYS A 55 -3.62 7.23 5.87
N GLU A 56 -4.77 7.22 5.21
CA GLU A 56 -5.95 6.50 5.68
C GLU A 56 -5.69 5.00 5.86
N THR A 57 -4.97 4.38 4.91
CA THR A 57 -4.60 2.96 4.99
C THR A 57 -3.71 2.68 6.21
N LYS A 58 -2.77 3.58 6.53
CA LYS A 58 -1.93 3.46 7.73
C LYS A 58 -2.75 3.57 9.01
N ASP A 59 -3.64 4.54 9.09
CA ASP A 59 -4.52 4.73 10.25
C ASP A 59 -5.44 3.50 10.46
N ASN A 60 -5.95 2.92 9.37
CA ASN A 60 -6.76 1.71 9.42
C ASN A 60 -5.92 0.48 9.83
N LYS A 61 -4.67 0.37 9.37
CA LYS A 61 -3.76 -0.69 9.79
C LYS A 61 -3.53 -0.65 11.30
N GLU A 62 -3.28 0.52 11.87
CA GLU A 62 -3.09 0.69 13.31
C GLU A 62 -4.34 0.26 14.11
N LYS A 63 -5.54 0.64 13.65
CA LYS A 63 -6.79 0.18 14.27
C LYS A 63 -6.92 -1.35 14.24
N LEU A 64 -6.57 -1.98 13.12
CA LEU A 64 -6.61 -3.44 13.00
C LEU A 64 -5.60 -4.12 13.92
N GLU A 65 -4.39 -3.57 14.06
CA GLU A 65 -3.38 -4.05 14.99
C GLU A 65 -3.90 -4.01 16.43
N ASN A 66 -4.55 -2.92 16.84
CA ASN A 66 -5.16 -2.81 18.17
C ASN A 66 -6.25 -3.86 18.40
N ILE A 67 -7.15 -4.06 17.42
CA ILE A 67 -8.20 -5.09 17.50
C ILE A 67 -7.59 -6.49 17.63
N LEU A 68 -6.50 -6.78 16.92
CA LEU A 68 -5.82 -8.08 17.02
C LEU A 68 -5.23 -8.31 18.42
N VAL A 69 -4.68 -7.26 19.05
CA VAL A 69 -4.20 -7.33 20.43
C VAL A 69 -5.36 -7.60 21.40
N GLU A 70 -6.47 -6.86 21.30
CA GLU A 70 -7.66 -7.08 22.14
C GLU A 70 -8.23 -8.50 21.97
N LEU A 71 -8.30 -9.01 20.74
CA LEU A 71 -8.76 -10.38 20.47
C LEU A 71 -7.83 -11.44 21.10
N ALA A 72 -6.52 -11.20 21.11
CA ALA A 72 -5.56 -12.08 21.76
C ALA A 72 -5.79 -12.13 23.28
N GLU A 73 -6.09 -10.99 23.91
CA GLU A 73 -6.45 -10.91 25.33
C GLU A 73 -7.74 -11.67 25.64
N VAL A 74 -8.80 -11.46 24.84
CA VAL A 74 -10.08 -12.17 24.98
C VAL A 74 -9.87 -13.67 24.87
N LYS A 75 -9.08 -14.14 23.89
CA LYS A 75 -8.74 -15.56 23.73
C LYS A 75 -8.03 -16.10 24.98
N GLN A 76 -7.10 -15.35 25.54
CA GLN A 76 -6.40 -15.73 26.77
C GLN A 76 -7.36 -15.83 27.97
N HIS A 77 -8.30 -14.88 28.11
CA HIS A 77 -9.31 -14.90 29.15
C HIS A 77 -10.27 -16.10 29.03
N LEU A 78 -10.68 -16.45 27.81
CA LEU A 78 -11.51 -17.63 27.56
C LEU A 78 -10.79 -18.93 27.93
N ALA A 79 -9.52 -19.07 27.56
CA ALA A 79 -8.69 -20.22 27.97
C ALA A 79 -8.59 -20.34 29.50
N LYS A 80 -8.38 -19.21 30.19
CA LYS A 80 -8.36 -19.15 31.66
C LYS A 80 -9.69 -19.58 32.29
N ARG A 81 -10.83 -19.22 31.68
CA ARG A 81 -12.17 -19.62 32.16
C ARG A 81 -12.44 -21.11 31.95
N ASN A 82 -12.09 -21.67 30.79
CA ASN A 82 -12.29 -23.09 30.49
C ASN A 82 -11.48 -24.03 31.42
N ASN A 83 -10.34 -23.55 31.93
CA ASN A 83 -9.50 -24.29 32.88
C ASN A 83 -9.95 -24.16 34.34
N ARG A 84 -10.95 -23.31 34.65
CA ARG A 84 -11.56 -23.28 35.99
C ARG A 84 -12.53 -24.46 36.10
N GLN A 85 -12.03 -25.59 36.58
CA GLN A 85 -12.88 -26.75 36.88
C GLN A 85 -14.08 -26.34 37.77
N PRO A 86 -15.26 -26.96 37.58
CA PRO A 86 -16.37 -26.81 38.50
C PRO A 86 -15.86 -27.15 39.90
N ARG A 87 -15.98 -26.19 40.82
CA ARG A 87 -15.58 -26.37 42.21
C ARG A 87 -16.39 -27.55 42.75
N ARG A 88 -15.82 -28.76 42.77
CA ARG A 88 -16.48 -29.94 43.31
C ARG A 88 -16.88 -29.58 44.73
N ARG A 89 -18.18 -29.66 45.00
CA ARG A 89 -18.70 -29.55 46.37
C ARG A 89 -17.90 -30.53 47.20
N ARG A 90 -17.29 -30.00 48.26
CA ARG A 90 -16.41 -30.69 49.18
C ARG A 90 -17.26 -31.69 49.96
N ASP A 91 -17.42 -32.89 49.42
CA ASP A 91 -17.79 -34.04 50.25
C ASP A 91 -16.61 -34.34 51.16
N LYS A 92 -16.93 -34.39 52.44
CA LYS A 92 -16.03 -34.56 53.57
C LYS A 92 -15.66 -36.06 53.61
N GLY A 93 -14.48 -36.40 53.12
CA GLY A 93 -13.93 -37.76 53.17
C GLY A 93 -12.41 -37.70 53.11
N GLU A 94 -11.77 -38.39 54.03
CA GLU A 94 -10.36 -38.31 54.42
C GLU A 94 -9.39 -39.01 53.44
N ALA A 95 -8.10 -38.86 53.74
CA ALA A 95 -6.92 -39.62 53.26
C ALA A 95 -6.07 -39.03 52.11
N GLU A 96 -5.05 -38.28 52.54
CA GLU A 96 -3.62 -38.63 52.42
C GLU A 96 -2.81 -38.47 51.09
N VAL A 97 -1.61 -37.91 51.32
CA VAL A 97 -0.33 -37.99 50.57
C VAL A 97 -0.01 -36.94 49.48
N GLN A 98 1.13 -36.29 49.75
CA GLN A 98 1.84 -35.26 48.99
C GLN A 98 2.67 -35.87 47.84
N THR A 99 2.89 -35.12 46.75
CA THR A 99 4.22 -34.71 46.22
C THR A 99 4.06 -33.90 44.93
N ALA A 100 4.94 -32.93 44.74
CA ALA A 100 4.84 -31.80 43.80
C ALA A 100 5.78 -31.97 42.55
N PRO A 101 6.07 -30.94 41.72
CA PRO A 101 5.75 -30.94 40.28
C PRO A 101 6.97 -30.68 39.33
N LYS A 102 6.71 -30.65 38.00
CA LYS A 102 7.46 -30.03 36.85
C LYS A 102 7.65 -31.05 35.70
N LYS A 103 7.55 -30.68 34.41
CA LYS A 103 8.19 -29.54 33.73
C LYS A 103 7.47 -29.22 32.40
N ASN A 104 7.18 -27.94 32.18
CA ASN A 104 6.87 -27.38 30.86
C ASN A 104 8.16 -27.31 30.02
N GLN A 105 8.08 -27.61 28.73
CA GLN A 105 9.01 -27.04 27.74
C GLN A 105 8.23 -25.99 26.95
N ALA A 106 8.57 -24.74 27.23
CA ALA A 106 8.40 -23.63 26.31
C ALA A 106 9.47 -23.76 25.21
N THR A 107 9.07 -23.53 23.96
CA THR A 107 9.98 -23.01 22.95
C THR A 107 9.35 -21.79 22.34
N ASP A 108 9.99 -20.66 22.62
CA ASP A 108 9.82 -19.38 21.96
C ASP A 108 9.92 -19.53 20.43
N ALA A 109 8.96 -18.96 19.73
CA ALA A 109 9.15 -18.39 18.40
C ALA A 109 7.98 -17.46 18.11
N GLU A 110 8.02 -16.26 18.69
CA GLU A 110 7.44 -15.09 18.04
C GLU A 110 8.17 -14.88 16.69
N LYS A 111 7.74 -15.61 15.68
CA LYS A 111 7.92 -15.25 14.27
C LYS A 111 6.54 -15.32 13.65
N SER A 112 5.93 -14.13 13.57
CA SER A 112 4.96 -13.75 12.53
C SER A 112 4.10 -14.91 12.02
N SER A 113 2.96 -15.14 12.69
CA SER A 113 1.96 -16.13 12.25
C SER A 113 1.51 -15.93 10.79
N LEU A 114 1.61 -14.71 10.25
CA LEU A 114 1.38 -14.41 8.84
C LEU A 114 2.50 -14.89 7.91
N GLU A 115 3.74 -14.87 8.36
CA GLU A 115 4.89 -15.35 7.60
C GLU A 115 4.95 -16.88 7.59
N ALA A 116 4.45 -17.53 8.65
CA ALA A 116 4.21 -18.98 8.67
C ALA A 116 3.02 -19.40 7.77
N LEU A 117 2.02 -18.52 7.58
CA LEU A 117 0.88 -18.77 6.68
C LEU A 117 1.21 -18.46 5.21
N LEU A 118 2.00 -17.41 4.94
CA LEU A 118 2.40 -16.99 3.59
C LEU A 118 3.65 -17.73 3.10
N GLY A 119 4.56 -18.12 3.99
CA GLY A 119 5.78 -18.86 3.64
C GLY A 119 5.50 -20.29 3.15
N ASN A 120 4.32 -20.83 3.45
CA ASN A 120 3.86 -22.14 2.97
C ASN A 120 2.90 -22.06 1.78
N MET A 121 2.57 -20.85 1.30
CA MET A 121 1.61 -20.65 0.21
C MET A 121 2.36 -20.38 -1.10
N ASP A 122 2.26 -21.31 -2.04
CA ASP A 122 2.85 -21.19 -3.38
C ASP A 122 2.24 -19.99 -4.12
N PHE A 123 3.04 -19.26 -4.90
CA PHE A 123 2.61 -18.12 -5.71
C PHE A 123 1.43 -18.51 -6.62
N ALA A 124 1.40 -19.74 -7.12
CA ALA A 124 0.28 -20.26 -7.90
C ALA A 124 -1.04 -20.31 -7.11
N GLN A 125 -1.01 -20.57 -5.80
CA GLN A 125 -2.19 -20.57 -4.95
C GLN A 125 -2.66 -19.14 -4.65
N ILE A 126 -1.73 -18.20 -4.47
CA ILE A 126 -2.05 -16.77 -4.30
C ILE A 126 -2.77 -16.25 -5.55
N VAL A 127 -2.26 -16.56 -6.74
CA VAL A 127 -2.88 -16.18 -8.02
C VAL A 127 -4.28 -16.77 -8.17
N LYS A 128 -4.47 -18.05 -7.79
CA LYS A 128 -5.81 -18.68 -7.79
C LYS A 128 -6.79 -17.99 -6.83
N LEU A 129 -6.31 -17.55 -5.67
CA LEU A 129 -7.14 -16.82 -4.71
C LEU A 129 -7.57 -15.45 -5.26
N LEU A 130 -6.66 -14.74 -5.94
CA LEU A 130 -6.93 -13.45 -6.59
C LEU A 130 -7.87 -13.58 -7.81
N GLN A 131 -7.91 -14.75 -8.44
CA GLN A 131 -8.85 -15.07 -9.51
C GLN A 131 -10.26 -15.41 -9.00
N ASN A 132 -10.45 -15.58 -7.68
CA ASN A 132 -11.75 -15.87 -7.13
C ASN A 132 -12.71 -14.67 -7.31
N PRO A 133 -13.87 -14.84 -7.97
CA PRO A 133 -14.81 -13.75 -8.24
C PRO A 133 -15.30 -13.06 -6.95
N MET A 134 -15.32 -13.76 -5.82
CA MET A 134 -15.69 -13.18 -4.53
C MET A 134 -14.59 -12.22 -4.03
N VAL A 135 -13.32 -12.61 -4.15
CA VAL A 135 -12.16 -11.75 -3.81
C VAL A 135 -12.11 -10.54 -4.75
N GLN A 136 -12.33 -10.75 -6.05
CA GLN A 136 -12.40 -9.66 -7.02
C GLN A 136 -13.57 -8.69 -6.75
N SER A 137 -14.73 -9.20 -6.31
CA SER A 137 -15.86 -8.34 -5.93
C SER A 137 -15.53 -7.46 -4.72
N MET A 138 -14.75 -7.99 -3.76
CA MET A 138 -14.28 -7.21 -2.61
C MET A 138 -13.26 -6.16 -3.03
N LEU A 139 -12.30 -6.51 -3.89
CA LEU A 139 -11.31 -5.57 -4.42
C LEU A 139 -11.95 -4.45 -5.24
N LYS A 140 -13.01 -4.75 -6.00
CA LYS A 140 -13.77 -3.76 -6.79
C LYS A 140 -14.59 -2.78 -5.96
N ASN A 141 -14.90 -3.10 -4.71
CA ASN A 141 -15.63 -2.19 -3.81
C ASN A 141 -14.69 -1.26 -3.04
N ILE A 142 -13.38 -1.50 -3.10
CA ILE A 142 -12.33 -0.73 -2.41
C ILE A 142 -11.61 0.22 -3.38
N LEU A 143 -11.69 -0.03 -4.69
CA LEU A 143 -11.17 0.80 -5.79
C LEU A 143 -12.31 1.63 -6.42
#